data_AF-A0A0F9BRH3-F1
#
_entry.id   AF-A0A0F9BRH3-F1
#
_cell.length_a   1.000
_cell.length_b   1.000
_cell.length_c   1.000
_cell.angle_alpha   90.00
_cell.angle_beta   90.00
_cell.angle_gamma   90.00
#
_symmetry.space_group_name_H-M   'P 1'
#
loop_
_entity.id
_entity.type
_entity.pdbx_description
1 polymer ?
#
loop_
_entity_poly.entity_id
_entity_poly.type
_entity_poly.pdbx_seq_one_letter_code
_entity_poly.pdbx_strand_id
1 'polypeptide(L)'
;MAEQKVIISDFSGAVATTSEKKDIANSARFVKGMNPFEDPAYITLSRKATKKSSTTVATLPHWMEDGSPSNTDRYVYDSGGKIYTVNSSDAFTLSRTVSGGGGEGLGIYSNRLLYAQATELGSYFPLDSSPSFVDDFASWWIASQLTITGGGTGSTDYSTTTAINEGATHRQTFTATYDPVKNIIIDVDVVGSGDWTVTLHNTNNDSLGTKTIVNGSMSTGDVTFTLASVGRTKPGESYHFHVTTTVADGGVDTNVNSDLEGAEFTATYGTLLDATFHPIVSHLNLSVIGNLNYLATFDDATYNPNKIQFPKGFEVRAMAKTDEFVVAEAFKGSTLREAEAAKRFYWDGISPTFNYST
;
A
#
# COMPACT_ATOMS: atom_id res chain seq x y z
N MET A 1 -16.56 35.59 0.76
CA MET A 1 -17.73 35.22 -0.06
C MET A 1 -18.95 35.89 0.54
N ALA A 2 -19.81 36.50 -0.28
CA ALA A 2 -21.06 37.07 0.22
C ALA A 2 -22.03 35.93 0.60
N GLU A 3 -22.72 36.05 1.73
CA GLU A 3 -23.78 35.13 2.09
C GLU A 3 -24.92 35.21 1.07
N GLN A 4 -25.19 34.11 0.38
CA GLN A 4 -26.32 34.01 -0.54
C GLN A 4 -27.48 33.31 0.16
N LYS A 5 -28.56 34.07 0.41
CA LYS A 5 -29.81 33.49 0.91
C LYS A 5 -30.50 32.72 -0.21
N VAL A 6 -30.55 31.39 -0.08
CA VAL A 6 -31.35 30.53 -0.96
C VAL A 6 -32.78 30.48 -0.40
N ILE A 7 -33.75 31.00 -1.16
CA ILE A 7 -35.17 30.95 -0.80
C ILE A 7 -35.75 29.66 -1.38
N ILE A 8 -36.17 28.74 -0.51
CA ILE A 8 -36.88 27.53 -0.91
C ILE A 8 -38.36 27.91 -1.02
N SER A 9 -38.83 28.18 -2.24
CA SER A 9 -40.21 28.64 -2.52
C SER A 9 -41.17 27.53 -2.91
N ASP A 10 -40.67 26.37 -3.35
CA ASP A 10 -41.48 25.18 -3.61
C ASP A 10 -40.61 23.92 -3.45
N PHE A 11 -41.07 22.98 -2.62
CA PHE A 11 -40.35 21.74 -2.35
C PHE A 11 -41.32 20.56 -2.48
N SER A 12 -41.26 19.86 -3.62
CA SER A 12 -41.98 18.61 -3.85
C SER A 12 -40.98 17.47 -3.99
N GLY A 13 -41.04 16.48 -3.10
CA GLY A 13 -40.16 15.30 -3.15
C GLY A 13 -39.54 14.82 -1.83
N ALA A 14 -39.81 15.47 -0.69
CA ALA A 14 -39.44 14.89 0.60
C ALA A 14 -40.25 13.60 0.82
N VAL A 15 -39.60 12.54 1.32
CA VAL A 15 -40.30 11.34 1.79
C VAL A 15 -41.17 11.77 2.98
N ALA A 16 -42.45 12.03 2.72
CA ALA A 16 -43.46 11.92 3.75
C ALA A 16 -43.48 10.45 4.14
N THR A 17 -42.93 10.12 5.32
CA THR A 17 -43.19 8.82 5.92
C THR A 17 -44.70 8.62 5.91
N THR A 18 -45.12 7.43 5.47
CA THR A 18 -46.51 6.99 5.38
C THR A 18 -47.36 7.62 6.48
N SER A 19 -48.33 8.44 6.08
CA SER A 19 -49.25 9.22 6.91
C SER A 19 -48.61 10.34 7.74
N GLU A 20 -48.64 11.57 7.22
CA GLU A 20 -48.99 12.77 7.99
C GLU A 20 -49.18 13.95 7.02
N LYS A 21 -50.06 14.87 7.40
CA LYS A 21 -50.60 15.96 6.58
C LYS A 21 -49.50 16.91 6.09
N LYS A 22 -49.78 17.66 5.01
CA LYS A 22 -48.95 18.79 4.56
C LYS A 22 -48.68 19.73 5.76
N ASP A 23 -47.43 19.80 6.20
CA ASP A 23 -46.97 20.68 7.28
C ASP A 23 -46.90 22.14 6.78
N ILE A 24 -46.45 23.07 7.63
CA ILE A 24 -46.31 24.51 7.33
C ILE A 24 -45.60 24.69 5.96
N ALA A 25 -46.14 25.58 5.13
CA ALA A 25 -45.52 25.93 3.85
C ALA A 25 -44.03 26.31 4.05
N ASN A 26 -43.15 25.77 3.19
CA ASN A 26 -41.70 25.95 3.24
C ASN A 26 -40.97 25.24 4.40
N SER A 27 -41.48 24.11 4.87
CA SER A 27 -40.80 23.28 5.88
C SER A 27 -40.48 21.87 5.37
N ALA A 28 -39.37 21.31 5.84
CA ALA A 28 -38.99 19.92 5.62
C ALA A 28 -38.37 19.34 6.90
N ARG A 29 -38.85 18.17 7.32
CA ARG A 29 -38.31 17.45 8.49
C ARG A 29 -37.04 16.66 8.16
N PHE A 30 -36.96 16.10 6.95
CA PHE A 30 -35.82 15.33 6.48
C PHE A 30 -35.75 15.37 4.95
N VAL A 31 -34.56 15.64 4.41
CA VAL A 31 -34.29 15.60 2.98
C VAL A 31 -33.01 14.82 2.76
N LYS A 32 -33.02 13.87 1.81
CA LYS A 32 -31.84 13.08 1.41
C LYS A 32 -31.65 13.20 -0.09
N GLY A 33 -30.38 13.19 -0.52
CA GLY A 33 -30.03 13.23 -1.94
C GLY A 33 -30.34 14.60 -2.56
N MET A 34 -29.97 15.67 -1.86
CA MET A 34 -29.97 17.01 -2.46
C MET A 34 -28.66 17.23 -3.22
N ASN A 35 -28.75 17.88 -4.37
CA ASN A 35 -27.61 18.30 -5.18
C ASN A 35 -27.56 19.83 -5.23
N PRO A 36 -26.75 20.47 -4.37
CA PRO A 36 -26.57 21.91 -4.39
C PRO A 36 -25.61 22.39 -5.50
N PHE A 37 -25.04 21.48 -6.30
CA PHE A 37 -23.99 21.81 -7.27
C PHE A 37 -24.49 21.93 -8.72
N GLU A 38 -25.71 21.50 -9.01
CA GLU A 38 -26.25 21.52 -10.38
C GLU A 38 -26.69 22.91 -10.83
N ASP A 39 -27.31 23.66 -9.92
CA ASP A 39 -27.82 25.00 -10.20
C ASP A 39 -27.54 25.91 -8.98
N PRO A 40 -26.86 27.06 -9.16
CA PRO A 40 -26.59 27.98 -8.06
C PRO A 40 -27.84 28.71 -7.53
N ALA A 41 -28.97 28.67 -8.24
CA ALA A 41 -30.22 29.30 -7.83
C ALA A 41 -31.17 28.37 -7.05
N TYR A 42 -31.03 27.04 -7.18
CA TYR A 42 -31.94 26.08 -6.55
C TYR A 42 -31.25 24.80 -6.10
N ILE A 43 -31.76 24.20 -5.03
CA ILE A 43 -31.33 22.87 -4.60
C ILE A 43 -32.15 21.83 -5.37
N THR A 44 -31.47 21.03 -6.20
CA THR A 44 -32.10 19.95 -6.98
C THR A 44 -31.97 18.61 -6.25
N LEU A 45 -32.66 17.57 -6.72
CA LEU A 45 -32.39 16.19 -6.28
C LEU A 45 -31.16 15.65 -7.01
N SER A 46 -30.31 14.92 -6.29
CA SER A 46 -29.20 14.16 -6.87
C SER A 46 -29.75 13.21 -7.93
N ARG A 47 -29.27 13.39 -9.17
CA ARG A 47 -29.63 12.52 -10.29
C ARG A 47 -29.21 11.08 -9.98
N LYS A 48 -30.04 10.11 -10.35
CA LYS A 48 -29.68 8.69 -10.27
C LYS A 48 -28.44 8.46 -11.13
N ALA A 49 -27.41 7.85 -10.56
CA ALA A 49 -26.23 7.44 -11.33
C ALA A 49 -26.65 6.44 -12.41
N THR A 50 -26.32 6.72 -13.67
CA THR A 50 -26.54 5.81 -14.80
C THR A 50 -25.20 5.25 -15.24
N LYS A 51 -25.13 3.92 -15.37
CA LYS A 51 -23.91 3.26 -15.85
C LYS A 51 -23.64 3.67 -17.29
N LYS A 52 -22.51 4.35 -17.53
CA LYS A 52 -22.14 4.87 -18.85
C LYS A 52 -21.52 3.83 -19.77
N SER A 53 -20.70 2.94 -19.22
CA SER A 53 -19.90 1.97 -19.99
C SER A 53 -20.70 0.82 -20.62
N SER A 54 -22.04 0.84 -20.52
CA SER A 54 -22.94 -0.30 -20.72
C SER A 54 -22.49 -1.58 -19.98
N THR A 55 -21.64 -2.39 -20.58
CA THR A 55 -21.13 -3.66 -20.04
C THR A 55 -19.65 -3.64 -19.65
N THR A 56 -18.84 -2.68 -20.13
CA THR A 56 -17.37 -2.76 -19.98
C THR A 56 -16.89 -2.70 -18.53
N VAL A 57 -17.31 -1.69 -17.77
CA VAL A 57 -16.97 -1.58 -16.35
C VAL A 57 -17.79 -2.61 -15.57
N ALA A 58 -17.12 -3.60 -15.01
CA ALA A 58 -17.77 -4.76 -14.40
C ALA A 58 -18.23 -4.49 -12.96
N THR A 59 -17.41 -3.79 -12.17
CA THR A 59 -17.65 -3.57 -10.74
C THR A 59 -17.67 -2.08 -10.38
N LEU A 60 -17.72 -1.74 -9.09
CA LEU A 60 -17.80 -0.35 -8.64
C LEU A 60 -16.43 0.34 -8.82
N PRO A 61 -16.33 1.44 -9.58
CA PRO A 61 -15.15 2.29 -9.57
C PRO A 61 -14.83 2.81 -8.17
N HIS A 62 -13.61 2.59 -7.70
CA HIS A 62 -13.10 3.18 -6.46
C HIS A 62 -12.35 4.48 -6.72
N TRP A 63 -11.59 4.51 -7.82
CA TRP A 63 -10.73 5.64 -8.17
C TRP A 63 -10.91 6.05 -9.62
N MET A 64 -10.72 7.33 -9.89
CA MET A 64 -10.67 7.86 -11.23
C MET A 64 -9.70 9.04 -11.28
N GLU A 65 -8.74 8.98 -12.20
CA GLU A 65 -7.70 9.98 -12.37
C GLU A 65 -7.68 10.52 -13.80
N ASP A 66 -7.34 11.80 -13.94
CA ASP A 66 -7.14 12.45 -15.24
C ASP A 66 -5.67 12.30 -15.66
N GLY A 67 -5.42 11.76 -16.85
CA GLY A 67 -4.07 11.58 -17.41
C GLY A 67 -3.31 12.88 -17.69
N SER A 68 -3.95 14.04 -17.49
CA SER A 68 -3.33 15.35 -17.61
C SER A 68 -2.13 15.51 -16.65
N PRO A 69 -1.06 16.20 -17.10
CA PRO A 69 -0.90 16.86 -18.39
C PRO A 69 -0.37 15.94 -19.52
N SER A 70 -0.14 14.65 -19.24
CA SER A 70 0.54 13.74 -20.17
C SER A 70 -0.30 13.30 -21.36
N ASN A 71 -1.60 13.11 -21.15
CA ASN A 71 -2.55 12.82 -22.22
C ASN A 71 -3.96 13.31 -21.83
N THR A 72 -4.95 12.94 -22.64
CA THR A 72 -6.37 13.35 -22.47
C THR A 72 -7.28 12.21 -22.00
N ASP A 73 -6.71 11.05 -21.71
CA ASP A 73 -7.45 9.91 -21.21
C ASP A 73 -7.70 10.06 -19.70
N ARG A 74 -8.74 9.40 -19.22
CA ARG A 74 -8.97 9.21 -17.78
C ARG A 74 -8.81 7.74 -17.45
N TYR A 75 -8.28 7.46 -16.26
CA TYR A 75 -8.04 6.10 -15.78
C TYR A 75 -8.98 5.80 -14.65
N VAL A 76 -9.60 4.63 -14.66
CA VAL A 76 -10.54 4.18 -13.64
C VAL A 76 -10.04 2.88 -13.06
N TYR A 77 -9.97 2.78 -11.72
CA TYR A 77 -9.62 1.54 -11.03
C TYR A 77 -10.81 1.08 -10.18
N ASP A 78 -11.31 -0.12 -10.47
CA ASP A 78 -12.52 -0.67 -9.84
C ASP A 78 -12.23 -1.66 -8.71
N SER A 79 -13.28 -1.95 -7.94
CA SER A 79 -13.26 -2.88 -6.80
C SER A 79 -12.87 -4.32 -7.13
N GLY A 80 -12.81 -4.68 -8.42
CA GLY A 80 -12.46 -6.00 -8.91
C GLY A 80 -11.05 -6.08 -9.47
N GLY A 81 -10.19 -5.10 -9.19
CA GLY A 81 -8.81 -5.09 -9.65
C GLY A 81 -8.67 -4.73 -11.13
N LYS A 82 -9.67 -4.09 -11.76
CA LYS A 82 -9.61 -3.74 -13.19
C LYS A 82 -9.34 -2.27 -13.41
N ILE A 83 -8.34 -1.99 -14.23
CA ILE A 83 -8.02 -0.64 -14.69
C ILE A 83 -8.60 -0.46 -16.09
N TYR A 84 -9.39 0.60 -16.26
CA TYR A 84 -9.98 1.00 -17.53
C TYR A 84 -9.42 2.34 -17.98
N THR A 85 -9.22 2.48 -19.29
CA THR A 85 -8.99 3.78 -19.92
C THR A 85 -10.30 4.32 -20.47
N VAL A 86 -10.57 5.59 -20.23
CA VAL A 86 -11.72 6.34 -20.72
C VAL A 86 -11.24 7.48 -21.58
N ASN A 87 -11.45 7.38 -22.89
CA ASN A 87 -10.96 8.40 -23.82
C ASN A 87 -11.83 9.68 -23.79
N SER A 88 -11.43 10.66 -24.61
CA SER A 88 -12.14 11.94 -24.77
C SER A 88 -13.56 11.81 -25.34
N SER A 89 -13.87 10.70 -26.01
CA SER A 89 -15.23 10.34 -26.47
C SER A 89 -16.02 9.54 -25.44
N ASP A 90 -15.54 9.44 -24.20
CA ASP A 90 -16.11 8.65 -23.11
C ASP A 90 -16.26 7.14 -23.40
N ALA A 91 -15.45 6.61 -24.31
CA ALA A 91 -15.40 5.17 -24.57
C ALA A 91 -14.50 4.49 -23.53
N PHE A 92 -15.00 3.41 -22.93
CA PHE A 92 -14.30 2.62 -21.91
C PHE A 92 -13.61 1.42 -22.56
N THR A 93 -12.33 1.25 -22.27
CA THR A 93 -11.53 0.07 -22.65
C THR A 93 -10.90 -0.54 -21.41
N LEU A 94 -10.98 -1.87 -21.26
CA LEU A 94 -10.24 -2.56 -20.20
C LEU A 94 -8.76 -2.59 -20.56
N SER A 95 -7.92 -2.04 -19.70
CA SER A 95 -6.48 -1.88 -19.95
C SER A 95 -5.65 -2.89 -19.16
N ARG A 96 -6.05 -3.21 -17.92
CA ARG A 96 -5.36 -4.18 -17.06
C ARG A 96 -6.34 -4.89 -16.12
N THR A 97 -6.06 -6.15 -15.82
CA THR A 97 -6.55 -6.82 -14.61
C THR A 97 -5.35 -7.01 -13.70
N VAL A 98 -5.35 -6.33 -12.56
CA VAL A 98 -4.29 -6.33 -11.56
C VAL A 98 -4.47 -7.56 -10.67
N SER A 99 -3.49 -8.46 -10.65
CA SER A 99 -3.58 -9.70 -9.89
C SER A 99 -3.55 -9.40 -8.38
N GLY A 100 -4.52 -9.92 -7.63
CA GLY A 100 -4.61 -9.67 -6.19
C GLY A 100 -4.99 -8.23 -5.81
N GLY A 101 -5.29 -7.36 -6.79
CA GLY A 101 -5.77 -6.01 -6.56
C GLY A 101 -7.30 -5.93 -6.40
N GLY A 102 -7.76 -5.05 -5.53
CA GLY A 102 -9.14 -4.75 -5.18
C GLY A 102 -9.51 -3.27 -5.39
N GLY A 103 -8.74 -2.55 -6.20
CA GLY A 103 -8.99 -1.12 -6.42
C GLY A 103 -8.54 -0.28 -5.23
N GLU A 104 -7.34 -0.53 -4.72
CA GLU A 104 -6.84 0.01 -3.46
C GLU A 104 -6.38 1.45 -3.59
N GLY A 105 -5.84 1.84 -4.74
CA GLY A 105 -5.26 3.17 -4.94
C GLY A 105 -4.92 3.47 -6.40
N LEU A 106 -5.11 4.72 -6.81
CA LEU A 106 -4.76 5.21 -8.14
C LEU A 106 -4.26 6.66 -8.01
N GLY A 107 -3.25 7.05 -8.78
CA GLY A 107 -2.77 8.43 -8.82
C GLY A 107 -1.89 8.71 -10.04
N ILE A 108 -1.84 9.96 -10.47
CA ILE A 108 -0.96 10.41 -11.56
C ILE A 108 0.21 11.19 -10.98
N TYR A 109 1.43 10.82 -11.35
CA TYR A 109 2.66 11.50 -10.96
C TYR A 109 3.62 11.42 -12.14
N SER A 110 4.42 12.46 -12.44
CA SER A 110 5.53 12.42 -13.42
C SER A 110 5.35 11.52 -14.65
N ASN A 111 4.31 11.79 -15.46
CA ASN A 111 4.01 11.05 -16.69
C ASN A 111 3.73 9.53 -16.53
N ARG A 112 3.44 9.08 -15.31
CA ARG A 112 3.01 7.72 -14.96
C ARG A 112 1.67 7.73 -14.23
N LEU A 113 0.91 6.68 -14.47
CA LEU A 113 -0.20 6.28 -13.61
C LEU A 113 0.37 5.28 -12.59
N LEU A 114 0.27 5.60 -11.31
CA LEU A 114 0.56 4.69 -10.21
C LEU A 114 -0.75 4.01 -9.78
N TYR A 115 -0.70 2.71 -9.53
CA TYR A 115 -1.82 1.95 -8.97
C TYR A 115 -1.33 1.02 -7.87
N ALA A 116 -2.07 0.95 -6.78
CA ALA A 116 -1.73 0.07 -5.67
C ALA A 116 -2.31 -1.34 -5.90
N GLN A 117 -1.55 -2.34 -5.47
CA GLN A 117 -2.00 -3.70 -5.17
C GLN A 117 -2.10 -3.86 -3.66
N ALA A 118 -2.43 -5.07 -3.18
CA ALA A 118 -2.44 -5.38 -1.75
C ALA A 118 -1.10 -5.04 -1.08
N THR A 119 0.03 -5.52 -1.60
CA THR A 119 1.36 -5.33 -0.97
C THR A 119 2.42 -4.76 -1.91
N GLU A 120 2.02 -4.36 -3.11
CA GLU A 120 2.93 -3.90 -4.15
C GLU A 120 2.41 -2.62 -4.80
N LEU A 121 3.31 -1.77 -5.28
CA LEU A 121 2.94 -0.66 -6.15
C LEU A 121 3.14 -1.09 -7.60
N GLY A 122 2.23 -0.72 -8.48
CA GLY A 122 2.37 -0.88 -9.91
C GLY A 122 2.34 0.47 -10.62
N SER A 123 2.72 0.45 -11.89
CA SER A 123 2.69 1.65 -12.71
C SER A 123 2.38 1.38 -14.18
N TYR A 124 1.93 2.42 -14.86
CA TYR A 124 1.70 2.46 -16.30
C TYR A 124 2.35 3.73 -16.86
N PHE A 125 3.41 3.56 -17.65
CA PHE A 125 4.34 4.62 -18.07
C PHE A 125 5.04 4.26 -19.39
N PRO A 126 5.49 5.23 -20.20
CA PRO A 126 5.16 6.66 -20.15
C PRO A 126 3.79 6.96 -20.78
N LEU A 127 2.99 7.81 -20.13
CA LEU A 127 1.61 8.10 -20.52
C LEU A 127 1.47 8.91 -21.82
N ASP A 128 2.52 9.63 -22.22
CA ASP A 128 2.58 10.48 -23.41
C ASP A 128 3.04 9.77 -24.69
N SER A 129 3.32 8.46 -24.63
CA SER A 129 3.74 7.69 -25.82
C SER A 129 3.22 6.26 -25.84
N SER A 130 4.07 5.26 -25.62
CA SER A 130 3.72 3.84 -25.64
C SER A 130 3.81 3.24 -24.23
N PRO A 131 2.82 3.53 -23.36
CA PRO A 131 2.86 3.10 -21.98
C PRO A 131 2.76 1.57 -21.85
N SER A 132 3.49 1.01 -20.89
CA SER A 132 3.42 -0.40 -20.50
C SER A 132 3.14 -0.54 -19.01
N PHE A 133 2.45 -1.62 -18.65
CA PHE A 133 2.18 -1.93 -17.24
C PHE A 133 3.38 -2.66 -16.63
N VAL A 134 3.80 -2.21 -15.45
CA VAL A 134 4.71 -2.94 -14.58
C VAL A 134 4.07 -3.07 -13.21
N ASP A 135 3.79 -4.31 -12.81
CA ASP A 135 3.10 -4.64 -11.55
C ASP A 135 4.08 -4.71 -10.35
N ASP A 136 5.39 -4.62 -10.59
CA ASP A 136 6.40 -4.70 -9.52
C ASP A 136 7.25 -3.43 -9.54
N PHE A 137 6.89 -2.47 -8.68
CA PHE A 137 7.64 -1.23 -8.52
C PHE A 137 9.05 -1.49 -7.98
N ALA A 138 9.22 -2.48 -7.11
CA ALA A 138 10.53 -2.85 -6.56
C ALA A 138 11.45 -3.48 -7.60
N SER A 139 10.95 -4.10 -8.67
CA SER A 139 11.78 -4.61 -9.78
C SER A 139 12.48 -3.49 -10.57
N TRP A 140 12.10 -2.24 -10.37
CA TRP A 140 12.77 -1.10 -10.94
C TRP A 140 14.10 -0.86 -10.23
N TRP A 141 14.93 0.02 -10.77
CA TRP A 141 16.24 0.39 -10.21
C TRP A 141 16.21 0.86 -8.73
N ILE A 142 15.03 1.00 -8.13
CA ILE A 142 14.81 1.24 -6.69
C ILE A 142 14.96 -0.04 -5.83
N ALA A 143 15.05 -1.24 -6.41
CA ALA A 143 15.18 -2.50 -5.67
C ALA A 143 16.26 -2.41 -4.58
N SER A 144 17.42 -1.87 -4.96
CA SER A 144 18.58 -1.68 -4.10
C SER A 144 18.36 -0.67 -2.95
N GLN A 145 17.33 0.17 -3.03
CA GLN A 145 16.95 1.10 -1.96
C GLN A 145 16.13 0.40 -0.89
N LEU A 146 15.44 -0.69 -1.23
CA LEU A 146 14.61 -1.48 -0.33
C LEU A 146 15.31 -2.78 0.07
N THR A 147 16.63 -2.74 0.22
CA THR A 147 17.41 -3.87 0.73
C THR A 147 18.35 -3.44 1.85
N ILE A 148 18.70 -4.41 2.68
CA ILE A 148 19.88 -4.38 3.53
C ILE A 148 20.64 -5.68 3.30
N THR A 149 21.97 -5.60 3.27
CA THR A 149 22.84 -6.76 3.13
C THR A 149 23.81 -6.85 4.31
N GLY A 150 24.34 -8.03 4.58
CA GLY A 150 25.33 -8.24 5.62
C GLY A 150 26.01 -9.60 5.53
N GLY A 151 26.96 -9.82 6.44
CA GLY A 151 27.76 -11.06 6.52
C GLY A 151 28.79 -11.20 5.39
N GLY A 152 29.05 -12.44 4.99
CA GLY A 152 29.92 -12.78 3.87
C GLY A 152 30.17 -14.29 3.77
N THR A 153 31.14 -14.67 2.95
CA THR A 153 31.46 -16.06 2.61
C THR A 153 32.92 -16.42 2.91
N GLY A 154 33.23 -17.72 2.84
CA GLY A 154 34.62 -18.21 2.80
C GLY A 154 35.18 -18.72 4.14
N SER A 155 34.33 -18.96 5.13
CA SER A 155 34.64 -19.74 6.33
C SER A 155 33.94 -21.11 6.30
N THR A 156 34.11 -21.91 7.35
CA THR A 156 33.35 -23.16 7.49
C THR A 156 31.86 -22.84 7.68
N ASP A 157 31.00 -23.49 6.90
CA ASP A 157 29.55 -23.32 6.95
C ASP A 157 28.98 -23.36 8.37
N TYR A 158 27.91 -22.59 8.54
CA TYR A 158 26.97 -22.83 9.61
C TYR A 158 26.08 -24.03 9.25
N SER A 159 26.25 -25.13 10.00
CA SER A 159 25.36 -26.29 9.89
C SER A 159 23.98 -25.96 10.43
N THR A 160 22.94 -26.17 9.61
CA THR A 160 21.56 -25.91 10.02
C THR A 160 21.13 -26.82 11.17
N THR A 161 20.13 -26.37 11.92
CA THR A 161 19.57 -27.11 13.06
C THR A 161 18.13 -27.55 12.78
N THR A 162 17.62 -28.53 13.52
CA THR A 162 16.22 -28.99 13.38
C THR A 162 15.20 -28.21 14.18
N ALA A 163 15.65 -27.25 15.00
CA ALA A 163 14.80 -26.40 15.82
C ALA A 163 15.48 -25.05 16.07
N ILE A 164 14.69 -23.99 16.22
CA ILE A 164 15.18 -22.65 16.53
C ILE A 164 16.01 -22.68 17.82
N ASN A 165 17.17 -22.02 17.78
CA ASN A 165 18.09 -21.88 18.90
C ASN A 165 18.47 -20.41 19.06
N GLU A 166 18.09 -19.78 20.16
CA GLU A 166 18.36 -18.36 20.44
C GLU A 166 19.81 -18.07 20.90
N GLY A 167 20.70 -19.05 20.80
CA GLY A 167 22.13 -18.89 21.01
C GLY A 167 22.75 -17.91 20.01
N ALA A 168 23.80 -17.19 20.45
CA ALA A 168 24.40 -16.12 19.66
C ALA A 168 24.89 -16.56 18.27
N THR A 169 25.35 -17.81 18.13
CA THR A 169 25.88 -18.36 16.86
C THR A 169 24.80 -18.92 15.93
N HIS A 170 23.53 -18.88 16.33
CA HIS A 170 22.41 -19.53 15.65
C HIS A 170 21.39 -18.53 15.11
N ARG A 171 21.73 -17.24 15.13
CA ARG A 171 20.90 -16.14 14.63
C ARG A 171 21.74 -15.24 13.73
N GLN A 172 21.09 -14.63 12.75
CA GLN A 172 21.67 -13.52 11.98
C GLN A 172 20.91 -12.24 12.35
N THR A 173 21.61 -11.28 12.93
CA THR A 173 21.05 -10.01 13.37
C THR A 173 21.16 -8.95 12.27
N PHE A 174 20.17 -8.07 12.18
CA PHE A 174 20.22 -6.86 11.36
C PHE A 174 19.40 -5.73 12.00
N THR A 175 19.61 -4.50 11.53
CA THR A 175 18.77 -3.35 11.90
C THR A 175 17.82 -3.04 10.75
N ALA A 176 16.52 -3.03 11.00
CA ALA A 176 15.55 -2.80 9.93
C ALA A 176 15.60 -1.35 9.46
N THR A 177 15.67 -1.11 8.15
CA THR A 177 15.60 0.23 7.55
C THR A 177 14.16 0.64 7.24
N TYR A 178 13.30 -0.34 6.91
CA TYR A 178 11.91 -0.13 6.50
C TYR A 178 10.97 -1.18 7.12
N ASP A 179 9.66 -1.00 6.91
CA ASP A 179 8.55 -1.89 7.26
C ASP A 179 7.67 -2.12 6.03
N PRO A 180 7.36 -3.36 5.63
CA PRO A 180 7.72 -4.64 6.24
C PRO A 180 8.94 -5.31 5.60
N VAL A 181 9.55 -6.29 6.26
CA VAL A 181 10.44 -7.27 5.60
C VAL A 181 9.59 -8.23 4.78
N LYS A 182 9.90 -8.35 3.48
CA LYS A 182 9.20 -9.19 2.50
C LYS A 182 9.95 -10.49 2.24
N ASN A 183 11.26 -10.40 1.99
CA ASN A 183 12.11 -11.55 1.72
C ASN A 183 13.36 -11.54 2.58
N ILE A 184 13.87 -12.73 2.87
CA ILE A 184 15.24 -12.95 3.34
C ILE A 184 15.92 -13.85 2.30
N ILE A 185 17.07 -13.42 1.81
CA ILE A 185 17.92 -14.16 0.88
C ILE A 185 19.16 -14.57 1.65
N ILE A 186 19.56 -15.83 1.53
CA ILE A 186 20.79 -16.38 2.14
C ILE A 186 21.56 -17.18 1.10
N ASP A 187 22.88 -17.24 1.25
CA ASP A 187 23.72 -18.11 0.43
C ASP A 187 23.79 -19.53 1.03
N VAL A 188 23.29 -20.51 0.27
CA VAL A 188 23.27 -21.92 0.66
C VAL A 188 24.44 -22.65 0.01
N ASP A 189 25.41 -23.13 0.81
CA ASP A 189 26.52 -23.94 0.29
C ASP A 189 26.14 -25.43 0.18
N VAL A 190 25.42 -25.95 1.18
CA VAL A 190 25.00 -27.36 1.23
C VAL A 190 23.49 -27.46 1.45
N VAL A 191 22.76 -28.01 0.47
CA VAL A 191 21.29 -28.13 0.56
C VAL A 191 20.82 -29.20 1.56
N GLY A 192 21.57 -30.28 1.75
CA GLY A 192 21.14 -31.40 2.60
C GLY A 192 19.87 -32.11 2.08
N SER A 193 19.18 -32.84 2.97
CA SER A 193 18.00 -33.65 2.64
C SER A 193 16.68 -33.14 3.26
N GLY A 194 16.76 -32.15 4.15
CA GLY A 194 15.60 -31.56 4.82
C GLY A 194 14.95 -30.39 4.05
N ASP A 195 13.70 -30.08 4.41
CA ASP A 195 13.01 -28.85 4.01
C ASP A 195 13.58 -27.67 4.80
N TRP A 196 13.80 -26.54 4.15
CA TRP A 196 14.45 -25.37 4.72
C TRP A 196 13.44 -24.35 5.20
N THR A 197 13.63 -23.82 6.41
CA THR A 197 12.76 -22.79 6.99
C THR A 197 13.57 -21.63 7.51
N VAL A 198 13.22 -20.43 7.04
CA VAL A 198 13.67 -19.16 7.61
C VAL A 198 12.56 -18.58 8.47
N THR A 199 12.90 -18.14 9.69
CA THR A 199 11.95 -17.49 10.61
C THR A 199 12.53 -16.17 11.11
N LEU A 200 11.80 -15.07 10.92
CA LEU A 200 12.16 -13.72 11.36
C LEU A 200 11.58 -13.43 12.74
N HIS A 201 12.42 -12.98 13.67
CA HIS A 201 12.08 -12.64 15.06
C HIS A 201 12.39 -11.18 15.39
N ASN A 202 11.67 -10.62 16.38
CA ASN A 202 12.04 -9.36 17.04
C ASN A 202 13.05 -9.59 18.18
N THR A 203 13.42 -8.54 18.91
CA THR A 203 14.33 -8.62 20.08
C THR A 203 13.77 -9.37 21.29
N ASN A 204 12.44 -9.56 21.36
CA ASN A 204 11.79 -10.36 22.40
C ASN A 204 11.60 -11.82 21.97
N ASN A 205 12.15 -12.22 20.82
CA ASN A 205 12.02 -13.54 20.20
C ASN A 205 10.58 -13.88 19.78
N ASP A 206 9.73 -12.87 19.53
CA ASP A 206 8.43 -13.10 18.91
C ASP A 206 8.61 -13.30 17.40
N SER A 207 7.99 -14.36 16.87
CA SER A 207 7.99 -14.62 15.44
C SER A 207 7.12 -13.62 14.67
N LEU A 208 7.69 -13.02 13.65
CA LEU A 208 7.06 -12.03 12.78
C LEU A 208 6.69 -12.62 11.42
N GLY A 209 7.42 -13.63 10.98
CA GLY A 209 7.11 -14.36 9.77
C GLY A 209 8.04 -15.53 9.52
N THR A 210 7.55 -16.47 8.73
CA THR A 210 8.28 -17.69 8.38
C THR A 210 8.04 -18.07 6.93
N LYS A 211 9.02 -18.76 6.34
CA LYS A 211 8.89 -19.39 5.04
C LYS A 211 9.63 -20.71 5.04
N THR A 212 8.90 -21.77 4.68
CA THR A 212 9.48 -23.07 4.34
C THR A 212 9.57 -23.23 2.82
N ILE A 213 10.73 -23.68 2.34
CA ILE A 213 10.96 -24.17 0.97
C ILE A 213 11.23 -25.67 1.09
N VAL A 214 10.47 -26.45 0.33
CA VAL A 214 10.64 -27.91 0.29
C VAL A 214 11.98 -28.27 -0.35
N ASN A 215 12.65 -29.32 0.15
CA ASN A 215 14.00 -29.71 -0.26
C ASN A 215 14.14 -29.82 -1.79
N GLY A 216 13.15 -30.40 -2.48
CA GLY A 216 13.16 -30.55 -3.93
C GLY A 216 13.11 -29.25 -4.73
N SER A 217 12.92 -28.10 -4.08
CA SER A 217 12.98 -26.75 -4.67
C SER A 217 14.15 -25.92 -4.17
N MET A 218 15.02 -26.49 -3.33
CA MET A 218 16.24 -25.85 -2.86
C MET A 218 17.37 -26.00 -3.86
N SER A 219 18.30 -25.05 -3.84
CA SER A 219 19.53 -25.05 -4.63
C SER A 219 20.66 -24.43 -3.81
N THR A 220 21.89 -24.62 -4.26
CA THR A 220 23.05 -23.87 -3.74
C THR A 220 23.06 -22.44 -4.29
N GLY A 221 23.78 -21.53 -3.63
CA GLY A 221 23.82 -20.09 -3.96
C GLY A 221 22.71 -19.31 -3.26
N ASP A 222 22.45 -18.09 -3.75
CA ASP A 222 21.38 -17.22 -3.24
C ASP A 222 19.99 -17.85 -3.37
N VAL A 223 19.37 -18.15 -2.22
CA VAL A 223 17.99 -18.66 -2.14
C VAL A 223 17.09 -17.62 -1.49
N THR A 224 16.00 -17.26 -2.18
CA THR A 224 15.02 -16.26 -1.69
C THR A 224 13.89 -16.91 -0.90
N PHE A 225 13.75 -16.53 0.37
CA PHE A 225 12.66 -16.90 1.26
C PHE A 225 11.65 -15.75 1.36
N THR A 226 10.59 -15.78 0.56
CA THR A 226 9.45 -14.85 0.68
C THR A 226 8.57 -15.23 1.87
N LEU A 227 8.51 -14.36 2.88
CA LEU A 227 7.75 -14.62 4.11
C LEU A 227 6.25 -14.76 3.83
N ALA A 228 5.60 -15.76 4.42
CA ALA A 228 4.18 -16.02 4.21
C ALA A 228 3.26 -15.02 4.94
N SER A 229 3.73 -14.49 6.07
CA SER A 229 3.10 -13.39 6.80
C SER A 229 3.95 -12.13 6.66
N VAL A 230 3.30 -10.97 6.76
CA VAL A 230 3.97 -9.67 6.70
C VAL A 230 4.94 -9.56 7.88
N GLY A 231 6.25 -9.53 7.61
CA GLY A 231 7.30 -9.34 8.62
C GLY A 231 7.32 -7.90 9.11
N ARG A 232 6.35 -7.53 9.96
CA ARG A 232 6.19 -6.15 10.45
C ARG A 232 7.39 -5.74 11.29
N THR A 233 8.10 -4.74 10.80
CA THR A 233 9.30 -4.19 11.45
C THR A 233 9.07 -2.73 11.84
N LYS A 234 9.99 -2.19 12.62
CA LYS A 234 10.05 -0.77 12.93
C LYS A 234 11.43 -0.27 12.49
N PRO A 235 11.47 0.75 11.60
CA PRO A 235 12.74 1.34 11.18
C PRO A 235 13.63 1.74 12.37
N GLY A 236 14.90 1.33 12.33
CA GLY A 236 15.91 1.59 13.36
C GLY A 236 15.97 0.57 14.50
N GLU A 237 15.05 -0.39 14.59
CA GLU A 237 15.09 -1.46 15.59
C GLU A 237 15.87 -2.69 15.09
N SER A 238 16.41 -3.47 16.03
CA SER A 238 17.13 -4.70 15.73
C SER A 238 16.17 -5.89 15.59
N TYR A 239 16.44 -6.74 14.62
CA TYR A 239 15.74 -7.98 14.35
C TYR A 239 16.76 -9.08 14.10
N HIS A 240 16.33 -10.33 14.16
CA HIS A 240 17.19 -11.44 13.79
C HIS A 240 16.37 -12.53 13.11
N PHE A 241 17.03 -13.37 12.32
CA PHE A 241 16.39 -14.55 11.75
C PHE A 241 17.16 -15.82 12.07
N HIS A 242 16.42 -16.92 12.01
CA HIS A 242 16.90 -18.28 12.22
C HIS A 242 16.77 -19.07 10.92
N VAL A 243 17.75 -19.95 10.66
CA VAL A 243 17.70 -20.93 9.57
C VAL A 243 17.65 -22.34 10.17
N THR A 244 16.61 -23.08 9.82
CA THR A 244 16.39 -24.46 10.29
C THR A 244 16.06 -25.37 9.12
N THR A 245 16.30 -26.66 9.28
CA THR A 245 15.95 -27.69 8.30
C THR A 245 15.28 -28.87 8.98
N THR A 246 14.43 -29.63 8.29
CA THR A 246 13.81 -30.83 8.90
C THR A 246 14.84 -31.95 9.20
N VAL A 247 16.03 -31.87 8.59
CA VAL A 247 17.20 -32.71 8.83
C VAL A 247 18.42 -31.79 8.94
N ALA A 248 19.20 -31.87 10.02
CA ALA A 248 20.36 -31.01 10.29
C ALA A 248 21.61 -31.42 9.47
N ASP A 249 21.47 -31.41 8.14
CA ASP A 249 22.51 -31.74 7.17
C ASP A 249 22.69 -30.66 6.08
N GLY A 250 22.11 -29.48 6.29
CA GLY A 250 22.29 -28.29 5.46
C GLY A 250 23.42 -27.38 5.96
N GLY A 251 23.92 -26.53 5.07
CA GLY A 251 25.01 -25.57 5.32
C GLY A 251 24.71 -24.21 4.69
N VAL A 252 24.82 -23.16 5.50
CA VAL A 252 24.76 -21.75 5.07
C VAL A 252 26.19 -21.23 4.98
N ASP A 253 26.56 -20.55 3.88
CA ASP A 253 27.88 -19.95 3.75
C ASP A 253 28.02 -18.76 4.70
N THR A 254 29.19 -18.63 5.32
CA THR A 254 29.47 -17.64 6.36
C THR A 254 30.90 -17.12 6.25
N ASN A 255 31.15 -15.93 6.80
CA ASN A 255 32.50 -15.40 6.98
C ASN A 255 33.05 -15.63 8.40
N VAL A 256 32.31 -16.34 9.25
CA VAL A 256 32.72 -16.75 10.60
C VAL A 256 32.40 -18.23 10.79
N ASN A 257 33.42 -19.03 11.11
CA ASN A 257 33.31 -20.49 11.21
C ASN A 257 32.14 -20.94 12.09
N SER A 258 31.19 -21.67 11.47
CA SER A 258 30.05 -22.30 12.14
C SER A 258 29.18 -21.32 12.94
N ASP A 259 29.07 -20.08 12.47
CA ASP A 259 28.32 -19.01 13.13
C ASP A 259 27.38 -18.33 12.13
N LEU A 260 26.06 -18.49 12.34
CA LEU A 260 25.04 -17.90 11.47
C LEU A 260 25.09 -16.38 11.46
N GLU A 261 25.64 -15.70 12.47
CA GLU A 261 25.75 -14.23 12.52
C GLU A 261 26.74 -13.68 11.47
N GLY A 262 27.58 -14.56 10.90
CA GLY A 262 28.46 -14.26 9.79
C GLY A 262 27.90 -14.61 8.40
N ALA A 263 26.65 -15.06 8.31
CA ALA A 263 26.07 -15.54 7.05
C ALA A 263 25.84 -14.41 6.04
N GLU A 264 26.19 -14.64 4.78
CA GLU A 264 25.77 -13.73 3.71
C GLU A 264 24.25 -13.68 3.62
N PHE A 265 23.69 -12.48 3.68
CA PHE A 265 22.26 -12.30 3.53
C PHE A 265 21.88 -10.99 2.83
N THR A 266 20.69 -11.00 2.23
CA THR A 266 19.96 -9.81 1.81
C THR A 266 18.53 -9.85 2.35
N ALA A 267 18.14 -8.87 3.17
CA ALA A 267 16.74 -8.68 3.53
C ALA A 267 16.12 -7.61 2.63
N THR A 268 15.02 -7.94 1.96
CA THR A 268 14.29 -7.00 1.09
C THR A 268 12.99 -6.56 1.73
N TYR A 269 12.62 -5.29 1.57
CA TYR A 269 11.40 -4.72 2.15
C TYR A 269 10.26 -4.66 1.13
N GLY A 270 9.02 -4.72 1.63
CA GLY A 270 7.83 -4.52 0.80
C GLY A 270 7.61 -3.06 0.46
N THR A 271 7.00 -2.78 -0.70
CA THR A 271 6.64 -1.40 -1.08
C THR A 271 5.40 -0.94 -0.33
N LEU A 272 4.38 -1.80 -0.21
CA LEU A 272 3.16 -1.52 0.54
C LEU A 272 2.89 -2.58 1.62
N LEU A 273 2.17 -2.16 2.65
CA LEU A 273 1.54 -3.00 3.65
C LEU A 273 0.14 -3.36 3.18
N ASP A 274 -0.29 -4.61 3.37
CA ASP A 274 -1.65 -5.04 3.02
C ASP A 274 -2.70 -4.16 3.71
N ALA A 275 -3.41 -3.37 2.91
CA ALA A 275 -4.45 -2.47 3.35
C ALA A 275 -5.56 -2.38 2.30
N THR A 276 -6.78 -2.11 2.75
CA THR A 276 -7.92 -1.96 1.83
C THR A 276 -7.79 -0.71 0.94
N PHE A 277 -7.07 0.32 1.40
CA PHE A 277 -6.95 1.58 0.69
C PHE A 277 -5.52 2.13 0.77
N HIS A 278 -5.02 2.51 -0.40
CA HIS A 278 -3.75 3.18 -0.63
C HIS A 278 -4.00 4.46 -1.43
N PRO A 279 -4.68 5.48 -0.87
CA PRO A 279 -4.89 6.74 -1.58
C PRO A 279 -3.55 7.29 -2.11
N ILE A 280 -3.54 7.88 -3.29
CA ILE A 280 -2.31 8.43 -3.91
C ILE A 280 -2.59 9.87 -4.31
N VAL A 281 -1.72 10.80 -3.90
CA VAL A 281 -1.81 12.21 -4.30
C VAL A 281 -0.43 12.74 -4.67
N SER A 282 -0.37 13.62 -5.66
CA SER A 282 0.87 14.29 -6.05
C SER A 282 0.96 15.67 -5.40
N HIS A 283 2.01 15.94 -4.64
CA HIS A 283 2.24 17.19 -3.93
C HIS A 283 3.72 17.58 -4.00
N LEU A 284 4.01 18.81 -4.40
CA LEU A 284 5.35 19.24 -4.80
C LEU A 284 5.94 18.28 -5.85
N ASN A 285 7.19 17.84 -5.67
CA ASN A 285 7.85 16.84 -6.51
C ASN A 285 7.77 15.44 -5.87
N LEU A 286 6.64 15.12 -5.22
CA LEU A 286 6.41 13.83 -4.58
C LEU A 286 5.08 13.23 -5.01
N SER A 287 5.07 11.93 -5.26
CA SER A 287 3.87 11.11 -5.07
C SER A 287 3.82 10.68 -3.61
N VAL A 288 2.71 10.97 -2.95
CA VAL A 288 2.45 10.62 -1.55
C VAL A 288 1.37 9.55 -1.54
N ILE A 289 1.68 8.43 -0.90
CA ILE A 289 0.86 7.22 -0.93
C ILE A 289 0.48 6.87 0.51
N GLY A 290 -0.81 6.64 0.75
CA GLY A 290 -1.26 6.11 2.02
C GLY A 290 -0.85 4.64 2.13
N ASN A 291 -0.17 4.26 3.22
CA ASN A 291 0.36 2.92 3.40
C ASN A 291 0.06 2.41 4.81
N LEU A 292 -1.19 2.00 5.04
CA LEU A 292 -1.71 1.62 6.36
C LEU A 292 -1.48 2.73 7.41
N ASN A 293 -0.57 2.52 8.36
CA ASN A 293 -0.22 3.49 9.41
C ASN A 293 0.99 4.37 9.02
N TYR A 294 1.32 4.47 7.74
CA TYR A 294 2.36 5.35 7.18
C TYR A 294 1.85 6.19 6.02
N LEU A 295 2.57 7.28 5.76
CA LEU A 295 2.69 7.87 4.42
C LEU A 295 3.98 7.37 3.79
N ALA A 296 3.87 6.80 2.59
CA ALA A 296 4.99 6.50 1.71
C ALA A 296 5.20 7.65 0.70
N THR A 297 6.42 7.80 0.21
CA THR A 297 6.75 8.84 -0.78
C THR A 297 7.62 8.32 -1.90
N PHE A 298 7.40 8.87 -3.10
CA PHE A 298 8.20 8.64 -4.28
C PHE A 298 8.51 9.96 -4.99
N ASP A 299 9.78 10.23 -5.33
CA ASP A 299 10.22 11.48 -5.96
C ASP A 299 10.80 11.30 -7.38
N ASP A 300 10.41 10.21 -8.06
CA ASP A 300 11.04 9.65 -9.28
C ASP A 300 12.43 9.03 -9.09
N ALA A 301 13.10 9.27 -7.96
CA ALA A 301 14.42 8.73 -7.70
C ALA A 301 14.48 7.77 -6.52
N THR A 302 13.77 8.09 -5.44
CA THR A 302 13.83 7.41 -4.16
C THR A 302 12.42 7.03 -3.74
N TYR A 303 12.24 5.78 -3.35
CA TYR A 303 11.03 5.32 -2.68
C TYR A 303 11.27 5.15 -1.19
N ASN A 304 10.38 5.71 -0.37
CA ASN A 304 10.38 5.49 1.07
C ASN A 304 8.99 4.99 1.51
N PRO A 305 8.84 3.70 1.88
CA PRO A 305 7.55 3.12 2.28
C PRO A 305 7.03 3.65 3.63
N ASN A 306 7.88 4.27 4.45
CA ASN A 306 7.59 4.63 5.84
C ASN A 306 7.99 6.08 6.17
N LYS A 307 7.85 7.01 5.21
CA LYS A 307 8.33 8.40 5.33
C LYS A 307 7.80 9.12 6.58
N ILE A 308 6.50 8.99 6.87
CA ILE A 308 5.88 9.52 8.08
C ILE A 308 4.99 8.45 8.69
N GLN A 309 5.11 8.25 10.00
CA GLN A 309 4.25 7.33 10.75
C GLN A 309 3.08 8.07 11.41
N PHE A 310 1.87 7.54 11.27
CA PHE A 310 0.71 8.01 12.03
C PHE A 310 0.82 7.61 13.51
N PRO A 311 0.17 8.34 14.44
CA PRO A 311 0.07 7.89 15.82
C PRO A 311 -0.50 6.48 15.92
N LYS A 312 -0.08 5.73 16.94
CA LYS A 312 -0.42 4.32 17.11
C LYS A 312 -1.94 4.07 16.98
N GLY A 313 -2.28 3.14 16.08
CA GLY A 313 -3.66 2.70 15.84
C GLY A 313 -4.40 3.51 14.78
N PHE A 314 -3.83 4.58 14.24
CA PHE A 314 -4.41 5.27 13.10
C PHE A 314 -3.93 4.68 11.77
N GLU A 315 -4.87 4.49 10.85
CA GLU A 315 -4.64 4.02 9.50
C GLU A 315 -5.26 5.01 8.50
N VAL A 316 -4.50 5.36 7.46
CA VAL A 316 -4.94 6.28 6.43
C VAL A 316 -6.04 5.65 5.57
N ARG A 317 -7.07 6.42 5.27
CA ARG A 317 -8.19 5.98 4.45
C ARG A 317 -8.35 6.80 3.17
N ALA A 318 -8.18 8.10 3.28
CA ALA A 318 -8.33 9.04 2.17
C ALA A 318 -7.25 10.10 2.26
N MET A 319 -6.91 10.67 1.10
CA MET A 319 -6.02 11.81 1.03
C MET A 319 -6.55 12.82 0.03
N ALA A 320 -6.28 14.09 0.32
CA ALA A 320 -6.45 15.20 -0.57
C ALA A 320 -5.21 16.10 -0.47
N LYS A 321 -5.17 17.15 -1.28
CA LYS A 321 -4.12 18.17 -1.18
C LYS A 321 -4.70 19.57 -1.25
N THR A 322 -4.02 20.50 -0.61
CA THR A 322 -4.12 21.94 -0.84
C THR A 322 -2.81 22.40 -1.48
N ASP A 323 -2.68 23.71 -1.70
CA ASP A 323 -1.44 24.30 -2.20
C ASP A 323 -0.27 24.10 -1.20
N GLU A 324 -0.58 24.02 0.09
CA GLU A 324 0.43 23.96 1.17
C GLU A 324 0.57 22.57 1.79
N PHE A 325 -0.49 21.75 1.80
CA PHE A 325 -0.48 20.50 2.55
C PHE A 325 -1.05 19.32 1.76
N VAL A 326 -0.48 18.14 1.97
CA VAL A 326 -1.22 16.88 1.91
C VAL A 326 -2.09 16.76 3.15
N VAL A 327 -3.37 16.48 2.94
CA VAL A 327 -4.35 16.25 4.00
C VAL A 327 -4.72 14.78 4.00
N ALA A 328 -4.26 14.05 5.03
CA ALA A 328 -4.58 12.64 5.20
C ALA A 328 -5.69 12.45 6.23
N GLU A 329 -6.76 11.79 5.83
CA GLU A 329 -7.84 11.38 6.72
C GLU A 329 -7.58 9.94 7.18
N ALA A 330 -7.47 9.77 8.48
CA ALA A 330 -7.18 8.48 9.10
C ALA A 330 -8.21 8.14 10.18
N PHE A 331 -8.41 6.86 10.39
CA PHE A 331 -9.31 6.33 11.43
C PHE A 331 -8.54 5.37 12.33
N LYS A 332 -9.07 5.19 13.54
CA LYS A 332 -8.61 4.19 14.50
C LYS A 332 -9.78 3.28 14.85
N GLY A 333 -9.59 1.97 14.73
CA GLY A 333 -10.60 0.96 15.03
C GLY A 333 -10.40 -0.30 14.18
N SER A 334 -11.22 -1.33 14.42
CA SER A 334 -11.24 -2.57 13.64
C SER A 334 -11.70 -2.37 12.20
N THR A 335 -12.67 -1.46 12.00
CA THR A 335 -13.24 -1.14 10.69
C THR A 335 -13.64 0.33 10.63
N LEU A 336 -13.87 0.83 9.42
CA LEU A 336 -14.41 2.18 9.20
C LEU A 336 -15.77 2.41 9.88
N ARG A 337 -16.58 1.37 10.05
CA ARG A 337 -17.91 1.46 10.68
C ARG A 337 -17.84 1.43 12.21
N GLU A 338 -16.73 0.92 12.74
CA GLU A 338 -16.45 0.74 14.17
C GLU A 338 -15.28 1.63 14.60
N ALA A 339 -15.09 2.77 13.91
CA ALA A 339 -14.01 3.70 14.21
C ALA A 339 -14.22 4.32 15.60
N GLU A 340 -13.26 4.08 16.49
CA GLU A 340 -13.16 4.70 17.82
C GLU A 340 -12.83 6.19 17.71
N ALA A 341 -12.03 6.55 16.71
CA ALA A 341 -11.63 7.92 16.42
C ALA A 341 -11.36 8.11 14.92
N ALA A 342 -11.54 9.34 14.47
CA ALA A 342 -11.10 9.81 13.16
C ALA A 342 -10.34 11.11 13.34
N LYS A 343 -9.30 11.32 12.52
CA LYS A 343 -8.45 12.51 12.60
C LYS A 343 -7.95 12.91 11.23
N ARG A 344 -7.78 14.21 11.00
CA ARG A 344 -7.08 14.73 9.82
C ARG A 344 -5.66 15.11 10.16
N PHE A 345 -4.72 14.74 9.31
CA PHE A 345 -3.31 15.05 9.45
C PHE A 345 -2.85 15.89 8.28
N TYR A 346 -2.05 16.91 8.56
CA TYR A 346 -1.58 17.88 7.58
C TYR A 346 -0.07 17.78 7.46
N TRP A 347 0.43 17.63 6.24
CA TRP A 347 1.86 17.51 5.96
C TRP A 347 2.27 18.38 4.77
N ASP A 348 3.30 19.19 4.94
CA ASP A 348 3.82 20.14 3.95
C ASP A 348 4.72 19.54 2.86
N GLY A 349 4.90 18.21 2.86
CA GLY A 349 5.78 17.52 1.90
C GLY A 349 7.27 17.55 2.27
N ILE A 350 7.69 18.26 3.32
CA ILE A 350 9.10 18.51 3.65
C ILE A 350 9.43 18.09 5.08
N SER A 351 8.56 18.44 6.03
CA SER A 351 8.72 18.14 7.45
C SER A 351 8.88 16.63 7.68
N PRO A 352 9.73 16.19 8.63
CA PRO A 352 9.87 14.77 8.95
C PRO A 352 8.64 14.20 9.69
N THR A 353 7.69 15.04 10.08
CA THR A 353 6.46 14.68 10.79
C THR A 353 5.28 15.53 10.33
N PHE A 354 4.06 15.18 10.71
CA PHE A 354 2.89 16.01 10.45
C PHE A 354 3.02 17.39 11.12
N ASN A 355 2.68 18.45 10.37
CA ASN A 355 2.71 19.83 10.87
C ASN A 355 1.68 20.03 11.99
N TYR A 356 0.47 19.50 11.79
CA TYR A 356 -0.61 19.49 12.79
C TYR A 356 -1.67 18.46 12.43
N SER A 357 -2.65 18.28 13.33
CA SER A 357 -3.78 17.38 13.11
C SER A 357 -5.03 17.87 13.84
N THR A 358 -6.22 17.63 13.27
CA THR A 358 -7.52 18.11 13.78
C THR A 358 -8.54 17.01 13.96
#